data_AF-A0A4X2JMV1-F1
#
_entry.id   AF-A0A4X2JMV1-F1
#
_cell.length_a   1.000
_cell.length_b   1.000
_cell.length_c   1.000
_cell.angle_alpha   90.00
_cell.angle_beta   90.00
_cell.angle_gamma   90.00
#
_symmetry.space_group_name_H-M   'P 1'
#
loop_
_entity.id
_entity.type
_entity.pdbx_description
1 polymer ?
#
loop_
_entity_poly.entity_id
_entity_poly.type
_entity_poly.pdbx_seq_one_letter_code
_entity_poly.pdbx_strand_id
1 'polypeptide(L)'
;MQGWFNIRKTISVIHHINTKTNRNHMIISIDAEKAFDKIQHPFLLKTTESIGINGVFLKIINSIYLKPSANIICNGDKLEAFPVRLGVKQRCPLSPLLFNIFLESLALAIREEK
;
A
#
# COMPACT_ATOMS: atom_id res chain seq x y z
N MET A 1 -2.06 21.17 7.75
CA MET A 1 -0.74 20.50 7.68
C MET A 1 -0.51 19.78 6.34
N GLN A 2 -1.47 18.97 5.85
CA GLN A 2 -1.39 18.27 4.56
C GLN A 2 -1.12 19.19 3.34
N GLY A 3 -1.79 20.34 3.28
CA GLY A 3 -1.63 21.30 2.16
C GLY A 3 -0.21 21.85 2.02
N TRP A 4 0.45 22.19 3.14
CA TRP A 4 1.83 22.66 3.15
C TRP A 4 2.82 21.60 2.63
N PHE A 5 2.63 20.35 3.05
CA PHE A 5 3.47 19.23 2.58
C PHE A 5 3.31 19.01 1.08
N ASN A 6 2.08 19.06 0.57
CA ASN A 6 1.81 18.93 -0.87
C ASN A 6 2.44 20.08 -1.66
N ILE A 7 2.31 21.33 -1.20
CA ILE A 7 2.94 22.49 -1.84
C ILE A 7 4.47 22.33 -1.87
N ARG A 8 5.10 22.01 -0.73
CA ARG A 8 6.56 21.79 -0.67
C ARG A 8 7.02 20.66 -1.59
N LYS A 9 6.28 19.54 -1.63
CA LYS A 9 6.58 18.42 -2.50
C LYS A 9 6.52 18.83 -3.97
N THR A 10 5.47 19.52 -4.38
CA THR A 10 5.33 20.02 -5.77
C THR A 10 6.48 20.96 -6.13
N ILE A 11 6.82 21.93 -5.28
CA ILE A 11 7.95 22.84 -5.50
C ILE A 11 9.26 22.07 -5.64
N SER A 12 9.49 21.07 -4.77
CA SER A 12 10.69 20.23 -4.82
C SER A 12 10.79 19.43 -6.13
N VAL A 13 9.68 18.88 -6.62
CA VAL A 13 9.63 18.17 -7.91
C VAL A 13 9.89 19.13 -9.07
N ILE A 14 9.27 20.32 -9.09
CA ILE A 14 9.52 21.34 -10.12
C ILE A 14 11.00 21.73 -10.16
N HIS A 15 11.59 22.01 -8.99
CA HIS A 15 13.01 22.35 -8.90
C HIS A 15 13.92 21.22 -9.39
N HIS A 16 13.62 19.98 -9.01
CA HIS A 16 14.38 18.81 -9.47
C HIS A 16 14.31 18.64 -10.99
N ILE A 17 13.14 18.81 -11.58
CA ILE A 17 12.94 18.66 -13.02
C ILE A 17 13.69 19.77 -13.79
N ASN A 18 13.55 21.03 -13.36
CA ASN A 18 14.19 22.18 -14.00
C ASN A 18 15.73 22.13 -13.95
N THR A 19 16.32 21.46 -12.95
CA THR A 19 17.79 21.31 -12.86
C THR A 19 18.33 20.16 -13.71
N LYS A 20 17.47 19.21 -14.12
CA LYS A 20 17.88 17.97 -14.79
C LYS A 20 17.64 17.98 -16.30
N THR A 21 16.60 18.64 -16.77
CA THR A 21 16.22 18.58 -18.19
C THR A 21 15.57 19.90 -18.66
N ASN A 22 15.84 20.29 -19.90
CA ASN A 22 15.25 21.48 -20.53
C ASN A 22 14.12 21.09 -21.50
N ARG A 23 13.18 20.25 -21.04
CA ARG A 23 12.01 19.82 -21.81
C ARG A 23 10.72 20.32 -21.15
N ASN A 24 9.62 20.27 -21.87
CA ASN A 24 8.30 20.51 -21.26
C ASN A 24 7.93 19.30 -20.41
N HIS A 25 7.37 19.56 -19.22
CA HIS A 25 7.01 18.53 -18.25
C HIS A 25 5.58 18.73 -17.75
N MET A 26 4.93 17.63 -17.39
CA MET A 26 3.63 17.60 -16.72
C MET A 26 3.80 16.95 -15.35
N ILE A 27 3.17 17.50 -14.33
CA ILE A 27 3.11 16.92 -12.98
C ILE A 27 1.69 16.46 -12.73
N ILE A 28 1.54 15.21 -12.34
CA ILE A 28 0.27 14.60 -11.96
C ILE A 28 0.36 14.21 -10.48
N SER A 29 -0.61 14.64 -9.67
CA SER A 29 -0.73 14.25 -8.27
C SER A 29 -1.94 13.35 -8.10
N ILE A 30 -1.73 12.13 -7.61
CA ILE A 30 -2.77 11.12 -7.39
C ILE A 30 -2.83 10.79 -5.91
N ASP A 31 -4.04 10.73 -5.36
CA ASP A 31 -4.30 10.32 -3.98
C ASP A 31 -5.15 9.04 -3.98
N ALA A 32 -4.72 8.04 -3.21
CA ALA A 32 -5.41 6.76 -3.12
C ALA A 32 -6.39 6.75 -1.95
N GLU A 33 -7.69 6.78 -2.26
CA GLU A 33 -8.74 6.82 -1.26
C GLU A 33 -8.75 5.54 -0.40
N LYS A 34 -8.58 5.68 0.92
CA LYS A 34 -8.56 4.58 1.89
C LYS A 34 -7.58 3.48 1.49
N ALA A 35 -6.39 3.88 1.06
CA ALA A 35 -5.35 3.01 0.51
C ALA A 35 -5.10 1.73 1.33
N PHE A 36 -5.04 1.84 2.66
CA PHE A 36 -4.81 0.70 3.55
C PHE A 36 -6.02 -0.22 3.70
N ASP A 37 -7.26 0.27 3.52
CA ASP A 37 -8.48 -0.52 3.72
C ASP A 37 -8.91 -1.25 2.43
N LYS A 38 -8.39 -0.83 1.27
CA LYS A 38 -8.79 -1.36 -0.04
C LYS A 38 -7.83 -2.40 -0.64
N ILE A 39 -6.77 -2.80 0.07
CA ILE A 39 -5.83 -3.81 -0.41
C ILE A 39 -6.50 -5.19 -0.53
N GLN A 40 -6.40 -5.81 -1.70
CA GLN A 40 -6.87 -7.19 -1.90
C GLN A 40 -5.83 -8.20 -1.40
N HIS A 41 -6.22 -9.07 -0.47
CA HIS A 41 -5.30 -10.06 0.10
C HIS A 41 -4.69 -11.02 -0.92
N PRO A 42 -5.45 -11.60 -1.88
CA PRO A 42 -4.87 -12.51 -2.87
C PRO A 42 -3.80 -11.84 -3.73
N PHE A 43 -4.02 -10.58 -4.11
CA PHE A 43 -3.06 -9.81 -4.87
C PHE A 43 -1.80 -9.51 -4.04
N LEU A 44 -1.97 -9.06 -2.79
CA LEU A 44 -0.85 -8.80 -1.88
C LEU A 44 0.04 -10.04 -1.70
N LEU A 45 -0.56 -11.21 -1.45
CA LEU A 45 0.17 -12.46 -1.28
C LEU A 45 0.94 -12.82 -2.56
N LYS A 46 0.28 -12.76 -3.71
CA LYS A 46 0.91 -13.03 -5.01
C LYS A 46 2.08 -12.08 -5.30
N THR A 47 1.93 -10.79 -5.00
CA THR A 47 3.01 -9.80 -5.14
C THR A 47 4.20 -10.13 -4.24
N THR A 48 3.96 -10.53 -2.98
CA THR A 48 5.05 -10.90 -2.08
C THR A 48 5.83 -12.11 -2.59
N GLU A 49 5.14 -13.11 -3.15
CA GLU A 49 5.77 -14.27 -3.79
C GLU A 49 6.57 -13.86 -5.05
N SER A 50 6.01 -12.98 -5.90
CA SER A 50 6.65 -12.58 -7.15
C SER A 50 7.94 -11.79 -6.96
N ILE A 51 8.06 -11.03 -5.86
CA ILE A 51 9.30 -10.32 -5.51
C ILE A 51 10.34 -11.20 -4.79
N GLY A 52 10.05 -12.50 -4.63
CA GLY A 52 10.98 -13.48 -4.08
C GLY A 52 10.88 -13.70 -2.56
N ILE A 53 9.84 -13.19 -1.88
CA ILE A 53 9.61 -13.53 -0.47
C ILE A 53 9.12 -14.97 -0.39
N ASN A 54 9.86 -15.82 0.33
CA ASN A 54 9.56 -17.23 0.45
C ASN A 54 9.80 -17.75 1.89
N GLY A 55 9.65 -19.05 2.08
CA GLY A 55 9.99 -19.73 3.32
C GLY A 55 9.21 -19.23 4.54
N VAL A 56 9.92 -18.94 5.63
CA VAL A 56 9.33 -18.56 6.92
C VAL A 56 8.59 -17.22 6.83
N PHE A 57 9.13 -16.24 6.11
CA PHE A 57 8.50 -14.92 5.99
C PHE A 57 7.17 -15.00 5.26
N LEU A 58 7.11 -15.73 4.15
CA LEU A 58 5.85 -15.94 3.42
C LEU A 58 4.81 -16.65 4.29
N LYS A 59 5.22 -17.64 5.09
CA LYS A 59 4.31 -18.32 6.05
C LYS A 59 3.75 -17.36 7.10
N ILE A 60 4.55 -16.41 7.60
CA ILE A 60 4.10 -15.38 8.54
C ILE A 60 3.10 -14.42 7.86
N ILE A 61 3.36 -13.99 6.63
CA ILE A 61 2.43 -13.13 5.89
C ILE A 61 1.12 -13.87 5.62
N ASN A 62 1.20 -15.13 5.18
CA ASN A 62 0.03 -15.99 4.94
C ASN A 62 -0.81 -16.21 6.20
N SER A 63 -0.19 -16.39 7.37
CA SER A 63 -0.96 -16.56 8.62
C SER A 63 -1.76 -15.31 9.00
N ILE A 64 -1.36 -14.14 8.52
CA ILE A 64 -2.05 -12.86 8.76
C ILE A 64 -3.14 -12.62 7.70
N TYR A 65 -2.89 -12.95 6.42
CA TYR A 65 -3.71 -12.47 5.29
C TYR A 65 -4.45 -13.54 4.49
N LEU A 66 -4.23 -14.84 4.71
CA LEU A 66 -4.85 -15.88 3.88
C LEU A 66 -6.37 -16.00 4.12
N LYS A 67 -6.81 -16.04 5.38
CA LYS A 67 -8.23 -16.10 5.78
C LYS A 67 -8.45 -15.35 7.11
N PRO A 68 -8.18 -14.03 7.17
CA PRO A 68 -8.34 -13.30 8.41
C PRO A 68 -9.82 -13.21 8.80
N SER A 69 -10.08 -13.34 10.09
CA SER A 69 -11.38 -13.07 10.71
C SER A 69 -11.25 -12.00 11.79
N ALA A 70 -12.29 -11.21 11.98
CA ALA A 70 -12.38 -10.23 13.05
C ALA A 70 -13.69 -10.40 13.81
N ASN A 71 -13.70 -9.94 15.06
CA ASN A 71 -14.88 -9.83 15.90
C ASN A 71 -15.00 -8.39 16.37
N ILE A 72 -16.22 -7.91 16.57
CA ILE A 72 -16.48 -6.64 17.22
C ILE A 72 -16.70 -6.90 18.70
N ILE A 73 -16.05 -6.11 19.55
CA ILE A 73 -16.31 -6.08 20.99
C ILE A 73 -17.04 -4.78 21.29
N CYS A 74 -18.28 -4.89 21.76
CA CYS A 74 -19.13 -3.77 22.13
C CYS A 74 -19.54 -3.93 23.59
N ASN A 75 -19.22 -2.95 24.44
CA ASN A 75 -19.57 -2.95 25.87
C ASN A 75 -19.13 -4.22 26.64
N GLY A 76 -18.05 -4.87 26.21
CA GLY A 76 -17.56 -6.12 26.80
C GLY A 76 -18.09 -7.39 26.14
N ASP A 77 -19.17 -7.27 25.35
CA ASP A 77 -19.73 -8.40 24.62
C ASP A 77 -19.02 -8.60 23.28
N LYS A 78 -18.62 -9.84 23.02
CA LYS A 78 -17.97 -10.25 21.78
C LYS A 78 -19.03 -10.73 20.78
N LEU A 79 -19.19 -10.00 19.68
CA LEU A 79 -20.06 -10.37 18.57
C LEU A 79 -19.43 -11.48 17.72
N GLU A 80 -20.25 -12.09 16.86
CA GLU A 80 -19.82 -13.15 15.94
C GLU A 80 -18.63 -12.74 15.07
N ALA A 81 -17.80 -13.72 14.73
CA ALA A 81 -16.65 -13.50 13.87
C ALA A 81 -17.10 -13.36 12.42
N PHE A 82 -16.52 -12.41 11.69
CA PHE A 82 -16.74 -12.24 10.27
C PHE A 82 -15.40 -12.24 9.51
N PRO A 83 -15.40 -12.67 8.24
CA PRO A 83 -14.19 -12.66 7.42
C PRO A 83 -13.80 -11.24 7.04
N VAL A 84 -12.51 -10.92 7.15
CA VAL A 84 -11.93 -9.68 6.63
C VAL A 84 -11.44 -9.97 5.21
N ARG A 85 -12.00 -9.28 4.22
CA ARG A 85 -11.71 -9.57 2.79
C ARG A 85 -10.73 -8.59 2.14
N LEU A 86 -10.61 -7.40 2.72
CA LEU A 86 -9.84 -6.30 2.18
C LEU A 86 -9.07 -5.61 3.29
N GLY A 87 -8.03 -4.91 2.88
CA GLY A 87 -7.22 -4.04 3.69
C GLY A 87 -6.13 -4.75 4.47
N VAL A 88 -5.17 -3.96 4.95
CA VAL A 88 -4.12 -4.44 5.83
C VAL A 88 -4.45 -4.14 7.28
N LYS A 89 -3.86 -4.92 8.20
CA LYS A 89 -4.20 -4.81 9.62
C LYS A 89 -3.74 -3.46 10.17
N GLN A 90 -4.67 -2.65 10.67
CA GLN A 90 -4.34 -1.38 11.30
C GLN A 90 -3.45 -1.59 12.53
N ARG A 91 -2.53 -0.66 12.78
CA ARG A 91 -1.53 -0.71 13.87
C ARG A 91 -0.55 -1.89 13.80
N CYS A 92 -0.57 -2.68 12.72
CA CYS A 92 0.46 -3.69 12.50
C CYS A 92 1.71 -3.01 11.90
N PRO A 93 2.90 -3.18 12.51
CA PRO A 93 4.15 -2.60 11.98
C PRO A 93 4.52 -3.08 10.58
N LEU A 94 4.02 -4.25 10.17
CA LEU A 94 4.28 -4.84 8.85
C LEU A 94 3.41 -4.22 7.74
N SER A 95 2.24 -3.68 8.08
CA SER A 95 1.26 -3.17 7.11
C SER A 95 1.80 -2.05 6.20
N PRO A 96 2.55 -1.04 6.68
CA PRO A 96 3.16 -0.04 5.81
C PRO A 96 4.13 -0.62 4.79
N LEU A 97 4.93 -1.62 5.18
CA LEU A 97 5.90 -2.25 4.28
C LEU A 97 5.19 -3.09 3.20
N LEU A 98 4.18 -3.85 3.60
CA LEU A 98 3.35 -4.62 2.66
C LEU A 98 2.60 -3.72 1.68
N PHE A 99 2.16 -2.54 2.14
CA PHE A 99 1.56 -1.53 1.26
C PHE A 99 2.56 -1.01 0.22
N ASN A 100 3.81 -0.73 0.60
CA ASN A 100 4.84 -0.33 -0.36
C ASN A 100 5.14 -1.42 -1.39
N ILE A 101 5.22 -2.69 -0.96
CA ILE A 101 5.42 -3.83 -1.85
C ILE A 101 4.26 -3.95 -2.85
N PHE A 102 3.03 -3.78 -2.38
CA PHE A 102 1.85 -3.74 -3.24
C PHE A 102 1.96 -2.63 -4.30
N LEU A 103 2.36 -1.41 -3.90
CA LEU A 103 2.53 -0.29 -4.83
C LEU A 103 3.66 -0.50 -5.85
N GLU A 104 4.68 -1.28 -5.52
CA GLU A 104 5.77 -1.58 -6.45
C GLU A 104 5.26 -2.30 -7.71
N SER A 105 4.23 -3.15 -7.58
CA SER A 105 3.61 -3.78 -8.76
C SER A 105 3.05 -2.74 -9.74
N LEU A 106 2.43 -1.68 -9.22
CA LEU A 106 1.94 -0.57 -10.04
C LEU A 106 3.10 0.26 -10.61
N ALA A 107 4.13 0.53 -9.80
CA ALA A 107 5.30 1.28 -10.24
C ALA A 107 6.06 0.57 -11.38
N LEU A 108 6.16 -0.76 -11.34
CA LEU A 108 6.74 -1.58 -12.40
C LEU A 108 5.91 -1.49 -13.69
N ALA A 109 4.59 -1.66 -13.59
CA ALA A 109 3.70 -1.55 -14.75
C ALA A 109 3.82 -0.18 -15.46
N ILE A 110 3.88 0.91 -14.68
CA ILE A 110 4.06 2.27 -15.23
C ILE A 110 5.41 2.45 -15.94
N ARG A 111 6.46 1.74 -15.51
CA ARG A 111 7.80 1.83 -16.13
C ARG A 111 7.96 0.95 -17.36
N GLU A 112 7.22 -0.16 -17.41
CA GLU A 112 7.23 -1.09 -18.54
C GLU A 112 6.39 -0.59 -19.72
N GLU A 113 5.34 0.20 -19.45
CA GLU A 113 4.65 0.96 -20.49
C GLU A 113 5.58 2.03 -21.07
N LYS A 114 6.16 1.72 -22.24
CA LYS A 114 6.89 2.66 -23.11
C LYS A 114 5.99 3.21 -24.20
#